data_AF-A0A8T4VEH0-F1
#
_entry.id   AF-A0A8T4VEH0-F1
#
_cell.length_a   1.000
_cell.length_b   1.000
_cell.length_c   1.000
_cell.angle_alpha   90.00
_cell.angle_beta   90.00
_cell.angle_gamma   90.00
#
_symmetry.space_group_name_H-M   'P 1'
#
loop_
_entity.id
_entity.type
_entity.pdbx_description
1 polymer ?
#
loop_
_entity_poly.entity_id
_entity_poly.type
_entity_poly.pdbx_seq_one_letter_code
_entity_poly.pdbx_strand_id
1 'polypeptide(L)'
;MQLAADLAQKSRMVSAIQLAAQIGQRIQRGYTGLIADSSELEELCRKHRILGGKKGGAVCRENGTGIHALSKEEKSRAGRNGGSISGRRQYEAGIGIHGLTLAQKSELGRRAVQASGLTPWAQETPEMFSELEYALRLREDPWFRYEHGQNKGKCNMYLIVNAINQLYHEGKQVRKTNAVEMAIRVYRKRLEKLVTISQARS
;
A
#
# COMPACT_ATOMS: atom_id res chain seq x y z
N MET A 1 87.32 -30.15 13.17
CA MET A 1 86.65 -29.43 12.08
C MET A 1 85.12 -29.57 12.09
N GLN A 2 84.53 -30.71 12.48
CA GLN A 2 83.05 -30.88 12.51
C GLN A 2 82.30 -29.97 13.51
N LEU A 3 82.88 -29.67 14.68
CA LEU A 3 82.22 -28.86 15.71
C LEU A 3 81.93 -27.41 15.26
N ALA A 4 82.82 -26.81 14.48
CA ALA A 4 82.68 -25.44 13.97
C ALA A 4 81.62 -25.35 12.86
N ALA A 5 81.51 -26.38 12.02
CA ALA A 5 80.47 -26.47 11.00
C ALA A 5 79.07 -26.62 11.63
N ASP A 6 78.95 -27.43 12.68
CA ASP A 6 77.68 -27.64 13.39
C ASP A 6 77.22 -26.39 14.15
N LEU A 7 78.16 -25.63 14.75
CA LEU A 7 77.86 -24.33 15.37
C LEU A 7 77.40 -23.27 14.35
N ALA A 8 78.05 -23.23 13.17
CA ALA A 8 77.66 -22.32 12.09
C ALA A 8 76.28 -22.67 11.52
N GLN A 9 75.95 -23.96 11.43
CA GLN A 9 74.65 -24.44 10.97
C GLN A 9 73.54 -24.10 11.99
N LYS A 10 73.79 -24.31 13.28
CA LYS A 10 72.87 -23.91 14.36
C LYS A 10 72.63 -22.39 14.39
N SER A 11 73.69 -21.59 14.23
CA SER A 11 73.58 -20.12 14.15
C SER A 11 72.71 -19.65 12.98
N ARG A 12 72.86 -20.27 11.79
CA ARG A 12 72.01 -20.00 10.63
C ARG A 12 70.55 -20.37 10.86
N MET A 13 70.29 -21.50 11.53
CA MET A 13 68.92 -21.90 11.86
C MET A 13 68.26 -20.94 12.85
N VAL A 14 68.98 -20.47 13.87
CA VAL A 14 68.45 -19.47 14.82
C VAL A 14 68.16 -18.14 14.12
N SER A 15 69.04 -17.69 13.22
CA SER A 15 68.83 -16.50 12.41
C SER A 15 67.61 -16.63 11.47
N ALA A 16 67.43 -17.79 10.84
CA ALA A 16 66.28 -18.07 9.98
C ALA A 16 64.96 -18.11 10.77
N ILE A 17 64.96 -18.67 11.98
CA ILE A 17 63.79 -18.69 12.88
C ILE A 17 63.45 -17.26 13.35
N GLN A 18 64.45 -16.45 13.69
CA GLN A 18 64.25 -15.04 14.04
C GLN A 18 63.66 -14.24 12.88
N LEU A 19 64.17 -14.45 11.66
CA LEU A 19 63.65 -13.81 10.45
C LEU A 19 62.21 -14.24 10.15
N ALA A 20 61.89 -15.54 10.26
CA ALA A 20 60.54 -16.06 10.07
C ALA A 20 59.56 -15.54 11.14
N ALA A 21 59.99 -15.40 12.40
CA ALA A 21 59.19 -14.78 13.46
C ALA A 21 58.93 -13.29 13.19
N GLN A 22 59.94 -12.57 12.69
CA GLN A 22 59.81 -11.16 12.30
C GLN A 22 58.87 -10.97 11.10
N ILE A 23 58.91 -11.88 10.12
CA ILE A 23 58.00 -11.90 8.97
C ILE A 23 56.57 -12.25 9.43
N GLY A 24 56.41 -13.26 10.30
CA GLY A 24 55.12 -13.65 10.88
C GLY A 24 54.46 -12.53 11.68
N GLN A 25 55.22 -11.78 12.48
CA GLN A 25 54.72 -10.59 13.19
C GLN A 25 54.36 -9.43 12.24
N ARG A 26 55.01 -9.33 11.07
CA ARG A 26 54.71 -8.30 10.07
C ARG A 26 53.40 -8.56 9.31
N ILE A 27 52.98 -9.83 9.21
CA ILE A 27 51.74 -10.26 8.53
C ILE A 27 50.51 -10.05 9.43
N GLN A 28 50.68 -9.87 10.75
CA GLN A 28 49.61 -9.53 11.69
C GLN A 28 49.31 -8.03 11.81
N ARG A 29 49.74 -7.19 10.87
CA ARG A 29 49.16 -5.84 10.77
C ARG A 29 47.72 -5.99 10.31
N GLY A 30 46.79 -5.94 11.26
CA GLY A 30 45.35 -6.04 11.03
C GLY A 30 44.95 -5.17 9.84
N TYR A 31 44.30 -5.77 8.85
CA TYR A 31 43.79 -5.06 7.69
C TYR A 31 42.69 -4.10 8.16
N THR A 32 43.01 -2.81 8.23
CA THR A 32 42.10 -1.73 8.67
C THR A 32 41.08 -1.32 7.59
N GLY A 33 40.92 -2.12 6.54
CA GLY A 33 40.05 -1.82 5.39
C GLY A 33 38.65 -2.44 5.46
N LEU A 34 38.32 -3.16 6.53
CA LEU A 34 36.93 -3.58 6.79
C LEU A 34 36.20 -2.44 7.50
N ILE A 35 35.06 -2.03 6.94
CA ILE A 35 34.11 -1.13 7.58
C ILE A 35 33.57 -1.86 8.81
N ALA A 36 34.08 -1.49 10.00
CA ALA A 36 33.73 -2.15 11.25
C ALA A 36 32.37 -1.66 11.80
N ASP A 37 31.98 -0.43 11.46
CA ASP A 37 30.69 0.12 11.84
C ASP A 37 29.57 -0.33 10.89
N SER A 38 28.56 -0.99 11.47
CA SER A 38 27.38 -1.45 10.73
C SER A 38 26.59 -0.28 10.12
N SER A 39 26.56 0.88 10.78
CA SER A 39 25.81 2.03 10.30
C SER A 39 26.48 2.66 9.06
N GLU A 40 27.80 2.84 9.11
CA GLU A 40 28.61 3.28 7.96
C GLU A 40 28.43 2.34 6.75
N LEU A 41 28.43 1.02 6.97
CA LEU A 41 28.23 0.05 5.89
C LEU A 41 26.84 0.18 5.24
N GLU A 42 25.78 0.29 6.05
CA GLU A 42 24.42 0.48 5.56
C GLU A 42 24.29 1.76 4.74
N GLU A 43 24.91 2.85 5.19
CA GLU A 43 24.89 4.12 4.48
C GLU A 43 25.63 4.04 3.13
N LEU A 44 26.81 3.41 3.12
CA LEU A 44 27.59 3.21 1.90
C LEU A 44 26.84 2.31 0.90
N CYS A 45 26.22 1.23 1.36
CA CYS A 45 25.36 0.38 0.53
C CYS A 45 24.19 1.15 -0.06
N ARG A 46 23.51 1.99 0.74
CA ARG A 46 22.41 2.84 0.29
C ARG A 46 22.87 3.82 -0.78
N LYS A 47 23.97 4.54 -0.52
CA LYS A 47 24.58 5.49 -1.46
C LYS A 47 24.99 4.81 -2.77
N HIS A 48 25.65 3.66 -2.69
CA HIS A 48 26.05 2.87 -3.85
C HIS A 48 24.85 2.45 -4.70
N ARG A 49 23.78 1.91 -4.09
CA ARG A 49 22.56 1.51 -4.80
C ARG A 49 21.90 2.69 -5.53
N ILE A 50 21.80 3.84 -4.86
CA ILE A 50 21.19 5.04 -5.46
C ILE A 50 22.04 5.56 -6.62
N LEU A 51 23.36 5.73 -6.40
CA LEU A 51 24.26 6.27 -7.42
C LEU A 51 24.43 5.31 -8.60
N GLY A 52 24.56 4.01 -8.33
CA GLY A 52 24.62 2.97 -9.34
C GLY A 52 23.33 2.90 -10.17
N GLY A 53 22.16 2.95 -9.52
CA GLY A 53 20.87 2.98 -10.22
C GLY A 53 20.71 4.22 -11.10
N LYS A 54 21.11 5.40 -10.62
CA LYS A 54 21.08 6.64 -11.42
C LYS A 54 22.00 6.57 -12.62
N LYS A 55 23.26 6.14 -12.43
CA LYS A 55 24.24 5.99 -13.52
C LYS A 55 23.78 4.96 -14.54
N GLY A 56 23.34 3.78 -14.09
CA GLY A 56 22.82 2.72 -14.95
C GLY A 56 21.60 3.18 -15.76
N GLY A 57 20.65 3.87 -15.12
CA GLY A 57 19.48 4.43 -15.81
C GLY A 57 19.86 5.46 -16.87
N ALA A 58 20.84 6.33 -16.58
CA ALA A 58 21.34 7.30 -17.55
C ALA A 58 21.99 6.63 -18.76
N VAL A 59 22.84 5.64 -18.54
CA VAL A 59 23.51 4.86 -19.60
C VAL A 59 22.50 4.10 -20.46
N CYS A 60 21.52 3.42 -19.85
CA CYS A 60 20.47 2.72 -20.61
C CYS A 60 19.64 3.68 -21.47
N ARG A 61 19.40 4.90 -20.99
CA ARG A 61 18.69 5.93 -21.74
C ARG A 61 19.51 6.45 -22.92
N GLU A 62 20.78 6.77 -22.70
CA GLU A 62 21.69 7.26 -23.74
C GLU A 62 21.92 6.21 -24.83
N ASN A 63 22.17 4.96 -24.45
CA ASN A 63 22.40 3.86 -25.37
C ASN A 63 21.11 3.33 -26.02
N GLY A 64 19.94 3.85 -25.62
CA GLY A 64 18.65 3.38 -26.13
C GLY A 64 18.41 1.89 -25.87
N THR A 65 18.77 1.39 -24.68
CA THR A 65 18.63 -0.02 -24.30
C THR A 65 17.53 -0.25 -23.25
N GLY A 66 17.09 -1.49 -23.10
CA GLY A 66 16.02 -1.85 -22.16
C GLY A 66 14.70 -1.15 -22.48
N ILE A 67 14.06 -0.52 -21.48
CA ILE A 67 12.80 0.22 -21.71
C ILE A 67 12.99 1.42 -22.64
N HIS A 68 14.20 1.98 -22.74
CA HIS A 68 14.47 3.12 -23.62
C HIS A 68 14.61 2.72 -25.10
N ALA A 69 14.84 1.44 -25.39
CA ALA A 69 14.83 0.88 -26.75
C ALA A 69 13.41 0.82 -27.35
N LEU A 70 12.39 0.75 -26.50
CA LEU A 70 11.02 0.49 -26.92
C LEU A 70 10.31 1.77 -27.38
N SER A 71 9.53 1.63 -28.46
CA SER A 71 8.53 2.62 -28.87
C SER A 71 7.44 2.80 -27.82
N LYS A 72 6.64 3.86 -27.96
CA LYS A 72 5.52 4.13 -27.05
C LYS A 72 4.47 3.01 -27.11
N GLU A 73 4.24 2.48 -28.29
CA GLU A 73 3.28 1.42 -28.59
C GLU A 73 3.72 0.10 -27.96
N GLU A 74 5.01 -0.23 -28.06
CA GLU A 74 5.60 -1.41 -27.41
C GLU A 74 5.56 -1.30 -25.89
N LYS A 75 5.89 -0.13 -25.32
CA LYS A 75 5.74 0.13 -23.88
C LYS A 75 4.30 -0.08 -23.42
N SER A 76 3.33 0.46 -24.16
CA SER A 76 1.90 0.30 -23.86
C SER A 76 1.47 -1.17 -23.92
N ARG A 77 1.92 -1.91 -24.93
CA ARG A 77 1.63 -3.35 -25.08
C ARG A 77 2.24 -4.15 -23.94
N ALA A 78 3.52 -3.92 -23.63
CA ALA A 78 4.21 -4.56 -22.52
C ALA A 78 3.53 -4.27 -21.18
N GLY A 79 3.11 -3.03 -20.93
CA GLY A 79 2.37 -2.65 -19.73
C GLY A 79 1.02 -3.35 -19.60
N ARG A 80 0.24 -3.44 -20.69
CA ARG A 80 -1.02 -4.17 -20.71
C ARG A 80 -0.84 -5.66 -20.46
N ASN A 81 0.14 -6.28 -21.13
CA ASN A 81 0.44 -7.69 -20.96
C ASN A 81 0.90 -7.99 -19.52
N GLY A 82 1.83 -7.19 -19.00
CA GLY A 82 2.30 -7.29 -17.63
C GLY A 82 1.16 -7.18 -16.62
N GLY A 83 0.31 -6.16 -16.76
CA GLY A 83 -0.86 -5.97 -15.90
C GLY A 83 -1.87 -7.11 -15.97
N SER A 84 -2.14 -7.65 -17.16
CA SER A 84 -3.05 -8.79 -17.34
C SER A 84 -2.51 -10.06 -16.68
N ILE A 85 -1.21 -10.35 -16.86
CA ILE A 85 -0.57 -11.53 -16.28
C ILE A 85 -0.52 -11.39 -14.76
N SER A 86 -0.05 -10.24 -14.24
CA SER A 86 0.07 -10.02 -12.81
C SER A 86 -1.30 -9.95 -12.12
N GLY A 87 -2.28 -9.29 -12.74
CA GLY A 87 -3.63 -9.16 -12.19
C GLY A 87 -4.30 -10.51 -12.06
N ARG A 88 -4.22 -11.34 -13.11
CA ARG A 88 -4.73 -12.72 -13.07
C ARG A 88 -4.03 -13.55 -11.99
N ARG A 89 -2.70 -13.48 -11.91
CA ARG A 89 -1.93 -14.21 -10.90
C ARG A 89 -2.28 -13.78 -9.48
N GLN A 90 -2.49 -12.48 -9.23
CA GLN A 90 -2.91 -11.97 -7.91
C GLN A 90 -4.32 -12.42 -7.54
N TYR A 91 -5.24 -12.46 -8.52
CA TYR A 91 -6.58 -12.99 -8.31
C TYR A 91 -6.55 -14.47 -7.93
N GLU A 92 -5.87 -15.31 -8.71
CA GLU A 92 -5.77 -16.75 -8.49
C GLU A 92 -5.05 -17.09 -7.17
N ALA A 93 -4.00 -16.34 -6.83
CA ALA A 93 -3.26 -16.54 -5.59
C ALA A 93 -3.93 -15.90 -4.36
N GLY A 94 -5.04 -15.16 -4.53
CA GLY A 94 -5.71 -14.47 -3.43
C GLY A 94 -4.79 -13.46 -2.73
N ILE A 95 -3.97 -12.73 -3.48
CA ILE A 95 -3.02 -11.76 -2.91
C ILE A 95 -3.60 -10.34 -2.97
N GLY A 96 -3.27 -9.52 -1.96
CA GLY A 96 -3.70 -8.13 -1.90
C GLY A 96 -5.22 -8.01 -1.80
N ILE A 97 -5.84 -7.18 -2.65
CA ILE A 97 -7.29 -6.94 -2.63
C ILE A 97 -8.10 -8.21 -2.92
N HIS A 98 -7.54 -9.18 -3.65
CA HIS A 98 -8.25 -10.41 -3.99
C HIS A 98 -8.28 -11.44 -2.86
N GLY A 99 -7.35 -11.35 -1.90
CA GLY A 99 -7.36 -12.18 -0.69
C GLY A 99 -8.34 -11.72 0.38
N LEU A 100 -8.88 -10.51 0.25
CA LEU A 100 -9.74 -9.92 1.26
C LEU A 100 -11.20 -10.31 1.07
N THR A 101 -11.87 -10.62 2.19
CA THR A 101 -13.31 -10.81 2.25
C THR A 101 -14.06 -9.50 1.98
N LEU A 102 -15.34 -9.58 1.64
CA LEU A 102 -16.17 -8.38 1.42
C LEU A 102 -16.24 -7.48 2.67
N ALA A 103 -16.30 -8.08 3.87
CA ALA A 103 -16.31 -7.35 5.13
C ALA A 103 -14.99 -6.61 5.36
N GLN A 104 -13.85 -7.26 5.11
CA GLN A 104 -12.52 -6.63 5.22
C GLN A 104 -12.37 -5.47 4.23
N LYS A 105 -12.83 -5.63 2.98
CA LYS A 105 -12.83 -4.57 1.97
C LYS A 105 -13.66 -3.36 2.41
N SER A 106 -14.86 -3.62 2.94
CA SER A 106 -15.77 -2.59 3.43
C SER A 106 -15.13 -1.79 4.58
N GLU A 107 -14.50 -2.49 5.53
CA GLU A 107 -13.83 -1.87 6.67
C GLU A 107 -12.61 -1.05 6.26
N LEU A 108 -11.76 -1.56 5.34
CA LEU A 108 -10.63 -0.78 4.81
C LEU A 108 -11.09 0.47 4.07
N GLY A 109 -12.17 0.37 3.29
CA GLY A 109 -12.77 1.53 2.63
C GLY A 109 -13.22 2.59 3.64
N ARG A 110 -13.85 2.17 4.73
CA ARG A 110 -14.26 3.07 5.83
C ARG A 110 -13.06 3.77 6.47
N ARG A 111 -12.01 3.01 6.79
CA ARG A 111 -10.78 3.55 7.38
C ARG A 111 -10.09 4.54 6.44
N ALA A 112 -10.07 4.27 5.13
CA ALA A 112 -9.51 5.20 4.16
C ALA A 112 -10.26 6.55 4.11
N VAL A 113 -11.59 6.51 4.20
CA VAL A 113 -12.42 7.72 4.30
C VAL A 113 -12.10 8.50 5.57
N GLN A 114 -12.01 7.82 6.72
CA GLN A 114 -11.65 8.44 7.99
C GLN A 114 -10.23 9.04 7.97
N ALA A 115 -9.25 8.32 7.43
CA ALA A 115 -7.87 8.78 7.29
C ALA A 115 -7.76 10.01 6.37
N SER A 116 -8.72 10.19 5.46
CA SER A 116 -8.83 11.39 4.61
C SER A 116 -9.53 12.57 5.30
N GLY A 117 -9.90 12.44 6.58
CA GLY A 117 -10.63 13.46 7.34
C GLY A 117 -12.12 13.56 7.02
N LEU A 118 -12.69 12.56 6.33
CA LEU A 118 -14.10 12.54 5.94
C LEU A 118 -14.92 11.62 6.86
N THR A 119 -16.22 11.91 6.97
CA THR A 119 -17.14 11.13 7.81
C THR A 119 -17.75 9.96 7.03
N PRO A 120 -17.48 8.70 7.39
CA PRO A 120 -18.10 7.53 6.75
C PRO A 120 -19.60 7.47 7.04
N TRP A 121 -20.35 6.74 6.21
CA TRP A 121 -21.78 6.47 6.44
C TRP A 121 -21.99 5.60 7.68
N ALA A 122 -22.86 6.06 8.59
CA ALA A 122 -23.13 5.32 9.82
C ALA A 122 -23.76 3.97 9.50
N GLN A 123 -23.25 2.92 10.15
CA GLN A 123 -23.76 1.57 10.00
C GLN A 123 -24.94 1.34 10.93
N GLU A 124 -25.68 0.27 10.65
CA GLU A 124 -26.70 -0.23 11.56
C GLU A 124 -26.07 -0.69 12.87
N THR A 125 -26.75 -0.34 13.96
CA THR A 125 -26.46 -0.77 15.32
C THR A 125 -27.73 -1.43 15.88
N PRO A 126 -27.65 -2.24 16.95
CA PRO A 126 -28.85 -2.88 17.52
C PRO A 126 -29.97 -1.90 17.90
N GLU A 127 -29.62 -0.65 18.19
CA GLU A 127 -30.53 0.38 18.67
C GLU A 127 -31.01 1.33 17.55
N MET A 128 -30.28 1.39 16.43
CA MET A 128 -30.49 2.40 15.40
C MET A 128 -30.18 1.87 14.01
N PHE A 129 -31.05 2.21 13.06
CA PHE A 129 -30.86 1.90 11.65
C PHE A 129 -29.55 2.50 11.09
N SER A 130 -29.10 1.99 9.95
CA SER A 130 -28.05 2.69 9.21
C SER A 130 -28.54 4.05 8.71
N GLU A 131 -27.61 4.98 8.49
CA GLU A 131 -27.93 6.33 8.03
C GLU A 131 -28.77 6.33 6.73
N LEU A 132 -28.44 5.41 5.82
CA LEU A 132 -29.12 5.27 4.52
C LEU A 132 -30.49 4.61 4.63
N GLU A 133 -30.61 3.66 5.55
CA GLU A 133 -31.86 2.97 5.84
C GLU A 133 -32.87 3.93 6.51
N TYR A 134 -32.39 4.74 7.45
CA TYR A 134 -33.18 5.82 8.03
C TYR A 134 -33.63 6.82 6.96
N ALA A 135 -32.72 7.24 6.08
CA ALA A 135 -33.04 8.15 4.97
C ALA A 135 -34.11 7.58 4.01
N LEU A 136 -34.10 6.28 3.76
CA LEU A 136 -35.14 5.60 2.97
C LEU A 136 -36.50 5.65 3.65
N ARG A 137 -36.57 5.38 4.95
CA ARG A 137 -37.84 5.48 5.70
C ARG A 137 -38.40 6.89 5.70
N LEU A 138 -37.57 7.90 5.92
CA LEU A 138 -38.01 9.29 5.86
C LEU A 138 -38.57 9.67 4.49
N ARG A 139 -38.09 9.05 3.41
CA ARG A 139 -38.61 9.29 2.06
C ARG A 139 -40.04 8.78 1.86
N GLU A 140 -40.43 7.75 2.59
CA GLU A 140 -41.77 7.16 2.52
C GLU A 140 -42.78 8.02 3.30
N ASP A 141 -42.33 8.60 4.41
CA ASP A 141 -43.13 9.41 5.32
C ASP A 141 -43.73 10.66 4.62
N PRO A 142 -45.07 10.86 4.71
CA PRO A 142 -45.74 12.06 4.21
C PRO A 142 -45.19 13.38 4.76
N TRP A 143 -44.67 13.41 6.00
CA TRP A 143 -44.11 14.62 6.63
C TRP A 143 -42.90 15.19 5.88
N PHE A 144 -42.19 14.35 5.12
CA PHE A 144 -41.02 14.75 4.34
C PHE A 144 -41.38 15.02 2.88
N ARG A 145 -42.62 15.40 2.60
CA ARG A 145 -43.08 15.81 1.26
C ARG A 145 -43.38 17.30 1.22
N TYR A 146 -43.27 17.90 0.05
CA TYR A 146 -43.72 19.28 -0.12
C TYR A 146 -45.24 19.35 0.02
N GLU A 147 -45.71 20.21 0.92
CA GLU A 147 -47.15 20.42 1.18
C GLU A 147 -47.81 21.29 0.10
N HIS A 148 -47.06 22.24 -0.45
CA HIS A 148 -47.55 23.29 -1.36
C HIS A 148 -46.62 23.50 -2.57
N GLY A 149 -47.12 24.25 -3.56
CA GLY A 149 -46.37 24.64 -4.75
C GLY A 149 -46.27 23.57 -5.84
N GLN A 150 -45.41 23.82 -6.84
CA GLN A 150 -45.25 22.95 -8.03
C GLN A 150 -44.67 21.56 -7.71
N ASN A 151 -44.00 21.42 -6.57
CA ASN A 151 -43.41 20.15 -6.13
C ASN A 151 -44.27 19.41 -5.11
N LYS A 152 -45.54 19.84 -4.90
CA LYS A 152 -46.46 19.21 -3.96
C LYS A 152 -46.51 17.69 -4.13
N GLY A 153 -46.39 16.96 -3.01
CA GLY A 153 -46.38 15.50 -2.96
C GLY A 153 -45.04 14.84 -3.30
N LYS A 154 -44.08 15.56 -3.88
CA LYS A 154 -42.71 15.07 -4.07
C LYS A 154 -41.94 15.10 -2.75
N CYS A 155 -40.95 14.22 -2.64
CA CYS A 155 -40.03 14.16 -1.51
C CYS A 155 -39.25 15.47 -1.36
N ASN A 156 -39.23 16.01 -0.14
CA ASN A 156 -38.44 17.15 0.27
C ASN A 156 -37.10 16.66 0.87
N MET A 157 -36.11 16.53 0.00
CA MET A 157 -34.78 16.01 0.38
C MET A 157 -34.05 16.92 1.37
N TYR A 158 -34.34 18.22 1.40
CA TYR A 158 -33.72 19.14 2.34
C TYR A 158 -34.10 18.79 3.79
N LEU A 159 -35.38 18.50 4.05
CA LEU A 159 -35.84 18.06 5.37
C LEU A 159 -35.20 16.74 5.80
N ILE A 160 -35.08 15.79 4.86
CA ILE A 160 -34.44 14.48 5.12
C ILE A 160 -32.97 14.68 5.51
N VAL A 161 -32.21 15.48 4.75
CA VAL A 161 -30.79 15.74 5.03
C VAL A 161 -30.62 16.42 6.39
N ASN A 162 -31.49 17.36 6.74
CA ASN A 162 -31.45 18.02 8.04
C ASN A 162 -31.74 17.03 9.18
N ALA A 163 -32.74 16.17 9.04
CA ALA A 163 -33.03 15.12 10.02
C ALA A 163 -31.85 14.15 10.20
N ILE A 164 -31.19 13.75 9.11
CA ILE A 164 -29.99 12.91 9.16
C ILE A 164 -28.84 13.62 9.88
N ASN A 165 -28.55 14.86 9.50
CA ASN A 165 -27.48 15.64 10.13
C ASN A 165 -27.76 15.89 11.61
N GLN A 166 -29.02 16.10 12.01
CA GLN A 166 -29.42 16.22 13.41
C GLN A 166 -29.16 14.92 14.18
N LEU A 167 -29.64 13.78 13.66
CA LEU A 167 -29.57 12.50 14.37
C LEU A 167 -28.15 11.91 14.41
N TYR A 168 -27.43 11.91 13.29
CA TYR A 168 -26.13 11.22 13.16
C TYR A 168 -24.92 12.12 13.34
N HIS A 169 -25.11 13.44 13.25
CA HIS A 169 -24.00 14.40 13.18
C HIS A 169 -24.20 15.60 14.13
N GLU A 170 -25.06 15.47 15.15
CA GLU A 170 -25.29 16.51 16.17
C GLU A 170 -25.69 17.87 15.57
N GLY A 171 -26.41 17.85 14.44
CA GLY A 171 -26.82 19.06 13.71
C GLY A 171 -25.74 19.67 12.81
N LYS A 172 -24.52 19.10 12.76
CA LYS A 172 -23.46 19.55 11.85
C LYS A 172 -23.83 19.21 10.41
N GLN A 173 -23.58 20.14 9.48
CA GLN A 173 -23.87 19.96 8.05
C GLN A 173 -22.83 19.06 7.35
N VAL A 174 -22.76 17.80 7.77
CA VAL A 174 -21.83 16.80 7.23
C VAL A 174 -22.34 16.27 5.89
N ARG A 175 -23.64 15.97 5.80
CA ARG A 175 -24.27 15.48 4.57
C ARG A 175 -24.90 16.60 3.77
N LYS A 176 -24.82 16.43 2.44
CA LYS A 176 -25.42 17.31 1.44
C LYS A 176 -26.51 16.57 0.68
N THR A 177 -27.49 17.31 0.16
CA THR A 177 -28.65 16.80 -0.59
C THR A 177 -28.27 15.84 -1.72
N ASN A 178 -27.38 16.25 -2.63
CA ASN A 178 -26.96 15.42 -3.76
C ASN A 178 -26.23 14.14 -3.30
N ALA A 179 -25.48 14.20 -2.20
CA ALA A 179 -24.77 13.04 -1.69
C ALA A 179 -25.74 12.00 -1.11
N VAL A 180 -26.73 12.45 -0.34
CA VAL A 180 -27.78 11.58 0.23
C VAL A 180 -28.64 10.96 -0.88
N GLU A 181 -29.06 11.76 -1.87
CA GLU A 181 -29.87 11.24 -2.98
C GLU A 181 -29.15 10.15 -3.77
N MET A 182 -27.87 10.37 -4.07
CA MET A 182 -27.05 9.39 -4.77
C MET A 182 -26.81 8.12 -3.93
N ALA A 183 -26.56 8.28 -2.64
CA ALA A 183 -26.35 7.16 -1.73
C ALA A 183 -27.63 6.32 -1.57
N ILE A 184 -28.79 6.95 -1.42
CA ILE A 184 -30.10 6.28 -1.39
C ILE A 184 -30.32 5.48 -2.68
N ARG A 185 -30.04 6.08 -3.85
CA ARG A 185 -30.23 5.41 -5.14
C ARG A 185 -29.39 4.13 -5.25
N VAL A 186 -28.14 4.18 -4.82
CA VAL A 186 -27.23 3.01 -4.82
C VAL A 186 -27.68 1.98 -3.80
N TYR A 187 -28.06 2.41 -2.60
CA TYR A 187 -28.51 1.53 -1.53
C TYR A 187 -29.81 0.79 -1.89
N ARG A 188 -30.77 1.47 -2.51
CA ARG A 188 -32.01 0.84 -3.00
C ARG A 188 -31.74 -0.27 -4.02
N LYS A 189 -30.85 -0.02 -5.00
CA LYS A 189 -30.43 -1.06 -5.96
C LYS A 189 -29.76 -2.27 -5.29
N ARG A 190 -29.01 -2.03 -4.21
CA ARG A 190 -28.41 -3.10 -3.41
C ARG A 190 -29.48 -3.94 -2.72
N LEU A 191 -30.49 -3.31 -2.13
CA LEU A 191 -31.62 -4.01 -1.49
C LEU A 191 -32.42 -4.82 -2.51
N GLU A 192 -32.77 -4.23 -3.66
CA GLU A 192 -33.44 -4.92 -4.78
C GLU A 192 -32.69 -6.21 -5.17
N LYS A 193 -31.36 -6.10 -5.35
CA LYS A 193 -30.50 -7.25 -5.68
C LYS A 193 -30.49 -8.33 -4.58
N LEU A 194 -30.49 -7.93 -3.31
CA LEU A 194 -30.53 -8.88 -2.18
C LEU A 194 -31.86 -9.65 -2.15
N VAL A 195 -32.98 -8.96 -2.37
CA VAL A 195 -34.31 -9.57 -2.46
C VAL A 195 -34.39 -10.56 -3.61
N THR A 196 -33.87 -10.20 -4.79
CA THR A 196 -33.82 -11.13 -5.94
C THR A 196 -33.00 -12.37 -5.63
N ILE A 197 -31.85 -12.23 -4.95
CA ILE A 197 -31.00 -13.38 -4.59
C ILE A 197 -31.68 -14.27 -3.55
N SER A 198 -32.40 -13.71 -2.58
CA SER A 198 -33.14 -14.52 -1.60
C SER A 198 -34.28 -15.28 -2.26
N GLN A 199 -35.03 -14.63 -3.15
CA GLN A 199 -36.14 -15.27 -3.87
C GLN A 199 -35.67 -16.38 -4.83
N ALA A 200 -34.46 -16.27 -5.39
CA ALA A 200 -33.88 -17.30 -6.27
C ALA A 200 -33.29 -18.50 -5.51
N ARG A 201 -33.15 -18.41 -4.19
CA ARG A 201 -32.60 -19.48 -3.33
C ARG A 201 -33.68 -20.23 -2.55
N SER A 202 -34.89 -19.67 -2.48
CA SER A 202 -36.09 -20.31 -1.95
C SER A 202 -36.78 -21.13 -3.03
#